data_AF-A0A955LXM3-F1
#
_entry.id   AF-A0A955LXM3-F1
#
_cell.length_a   1.000
_cell.length_b   1.000
_cell.length_c   1.000
_cell.angle_alpha   90.00
_cell.angle_beta   90.00
_cell.angle_gamma   90.00
#
_symmetry.space_group_name_H-M   'P 1'
#
loop_
_entity.id
_entity.type
_entity.pdbx_description
1 polymer ?
#
loop_
_entity_poly.entity_id
_entity_poly.type
_entity_poly.pdbx_seq_one_letter_code
_entity_poly.pdbx_strand_id
1 'polypeptide(L)'
;MVIKVQLLFLILFFGPLVHFSFAAQSQSYIDKANALELSSDPFWRNILHFKGRRSQIIDKSFFFFFLGRFDAQAELEATINAYFGEGLPVFSEHKDQNIVCIYPARYTWLNEKLDLPDFHIDTQNCPILSEWTRLNEIDAISIFYVSGYLSNPESSFCHAILNMKTKGEEEKFHL
;
A
#
# COMPACT_ATOMS: atom_id res chain seq x y z
N MET A 1 68.18 -11.61 -30.93
CA MET A 1 68.36 -10.21 -30.56
C MET A 1 67.10 -9.45 -30.94
N VAL A 2 66.29 -9.13 -29.93
CA VAL A 2 65.11 -8.22 -29.91
C VAL A 2 64.01 -8.52 -30.94
N ILE A 3 63.25 -9.62 -30.82
CA ILE A 3 62.05 -9.77 -29.97
C ILE A 3 61.10 -8.57 -30.04
N LYS A 4 60.07 -8.75 -30.88
CA LYS A 4 58.69 -8.24 -30.79
C LYS A 4 58.32 -7.69 -29.39
N VAL A 5 58.57 -6.41 -29.13
CA VAL A 5 58.03 -5.69 -27.96
C VAL A 5 57.55 -4.33 -28.44
N GLN A 6 56.41 -4.27 -29.15
CA GLN A 6 55.75 -2.99 -29.41
C GLN A 6 54.27 -3.06 -29.84
N LEU A 7 53.64 -4.25 -29.90
CA LEU A 7 52.25 -4.40 -30.35
C LEU A 7 51.39 -5.20 -29.36
N LEU A 8 51.62 -5.03 -28.06
CA LEU A 8 50.87 -5.74 -27.03
C LEU A 8 50.58 -4.83 -25.83
N PHE A 9 50.18 -3.58 -26.08
CA PHE A 9 49.81 -2.63 -25.01
C PHE A 9 48.74 -1.61 -25.42
N LEU A 10 47.84 -1.93 -26.37
CA LEU A 10 46.84 -0.96 -26.82
C LEU A 10 45.49 -1.56 -27.23
N ILE A 11 45.06 -2.68 -26.63
CA ILE A 11 43.68 -3.19 -26.77
C ILE A 11 43.20 -3.79 -25.43
N LEU A 12 43.37 -3.07 -24.32
CA LEU A 12 42.80 -3.48 -23.01
C LEU A 12 42.13 -2.34 -22.23
N PHE A 13 41.90 -1.16 -22.82
CA PHE A 13 41.38 -0.01 -22.06
C PHE A 13 40.29 0.82 -22.75
N PHE A 14 39.62 0.30 -23.78
CA PHE A 14 38.52 1.02 -24.44
C PHE A 14 37.40 0.06 -24.88
N GLY A 15 37.01 -0.86 -24.00
CA GLY A 15 35.66 -1.41 -24.08
C GLY A 15 34.72 -0.34 -23.54
N PRO A 16 33.74 0.18 -24.30
CA PRO A 16 32.72 1.01 -23.69
C PRO A 16 32.03 0.13 -22.66
N LEU A 17 32.15 0.47 -21.38
CA LEU A 17 31.20 0.01 -20.38
C LEU A 17 29.85 0.59 -20.80
N VAL A 18 29.15 -0.14 -21.65
CA VAL A 18 27.71 -0.01 -21.83
C VAL A 18 27.09 -0.44 -20.50
N HIS A 19 27.07 0.49 -19.56
CA HIS A 19 26.23 0.40 -18.38
C HIS A 19 24.79 0.39 -18.90
N PHE A 20 24.21 -0.80 -19.01
CA PHE A 20 22.75 -0.94 -19.07
C PHE A 20 22.22 -0.41 -17.74
N SER A 21 21.87 0.88 -17.71
CA SER A 21 21.12 1.45 -16.61
C SER A 21 19.69 0.94 -16.76
N PHE A 22 19.34 -0.09 -15.99
CA PHE A 22 17.94 -0.46 -15.82
C PHE A 22 17.31 0.65 -14.98
N ALA A 23 16.63 1.59 -15.65
CA ALA A 23 15.82 2.56 -14.94
C ALA A 23 14.69 1.81 -14.25
N ALA A 24 14.56 2.00 -12.93
CA ALA A 24 13.47 1.44 -12.15
C ALA A 24 12.13 1.90 -12.76
N GLN A 25 11.24 0.97 -13.07
CA GLN A 25 9.93 1.22 -13.65
C GLN A 25 9.10 2.16 -12.78
N SER A 26 9.23 2.02 -11.46
CA SER A 26 8.62 2.85 -10.43
C SER A 26 9.04 4.32 -10.48
N GLN A 27 10.23 4.66 -10.98
CA GLN A 27 10.81 6.00 -10.81
C GLN A 27 9.92 7.09 -11.41
N SER A 28 9.38 6.86 -12.61
CA SER A 28 8.47 7.81 -13.26
C SER A 28 7.19 8.08 -12.45
N TYR A 29 6.69 7.07 -11.73
CA TYR A 29 5.51 7.19 -10.86
C TYR A 29 5.86 7.88 -9.55
N ILE A 30 7.05 7.64 -9.00
CA ILE A 30 7.57 8.36 -7.84
C ILE A 30 7.73 9.84 -8.17
N ASP A 31 8.32 10.18 -9.31
CA ASP A 31 8.50 11.57 -9.74
C ASP A 31 7.16 12.29 -9.91
N LYS A 32 6.18 11.61 -10.52
CA LYS A 32 4.81 12.11 -10.64
C LYS A 32 4.13 12.29 -9.27
N ALA A 33 4.27 11.33 -8.37
CA ALA A 33 3.73 11.41 -7.01
C ALA A 33 4.33 12.57 -6.23
N ASN A 34 5.63 12.83 -6.39
CA ASN A 34 6.37 13.92 -5.76
C ASN A 34 5.93 15.28 -6.31
N ALA A 35 5.79 15.38 -7.63
CA ALA A 35 5.28 16.60 -8.28
C ALA A 35 3.84 16.95 -7.85
N LEU A 36 3.04 15.94 -7.49
CA LEU A 36 1.69 16.08 -6.98
C LEU A 36 1.62 16.21 -5.44
N GLU A 37 2.77 16.21 -4.76
CA GLU A 37 2.88 16.28 -3.29
C GLU A 37 2.03 15.23 -2.55
N LEU A 38 1.89 14.03 -3.13
CA LEU A 38 0.98 12.99 -2.65
C LEU A 38 1.27 12.51 -1.21
N SER A 39 2.51 12.64 -0.72
CA SER A 39 2.86 12.29 0.66
C SER A 39 2.23 13.20 1.70
N SER A 40 1.84 14.42 1.30
CA SER A 40 1.16 15.40 2.14
C SER A 40 -0.35 15.36 1.98
N ASP A 41 -0.88 14.59 1.02
CA ASP A 41 -2.31 14.43 0.79
C ASP A 41 -3.01 13.91 2.07
N PRO A 42 -4.10 14.56 2.53
CA PRO A 42 -4.81 14.14 3.73
C PRO A 42 -5.28 12.69 3.70
N PHE A 43 -5.69 12.17 2.54
CA PHE A 43 -6.12 10.78 2.39
C PHE A 43 -4.96 9.82 2.63
N TRP A 44 -3.81 10.06 1.99
CA TRP A 44 -2.60 9.26 2.20
C TRP A 44 -2.20 9.21 3.68
N ARG A 45 -2.19 10.38 4.32
CA ARG A 45 -1.85 10.49 5.73
C ARG A 45 -2.86 9.79 6.63
N ASN A 46 -4.15 9.79 6.26
CA ASN A 46 -5.20 9.10 7.00
C ASN A 46 -5.10 7.58 6.88
N ILE A 47 -4.88 7.03 5.68
CA ILE A 47 -4.72 5.57 5.51
C ILE A 47 -3.46 5.04 6.19
N LEU A 48 -2.43 5.88 6.38
CA LEU A 48 -1.27 5.58 7.21
C LEU A 48 -1.47 5.92 8.70
N HIS A 49 -2.64 6.42 9.11
CA HIS A 49 -2.96 6.83 10.49
C HIS A 49 -1.99 7.86 11.09
N PHE A 50 -1.51 8.82 10.30
CA PHE A 50 -0.62 9.88 10.77
C PHE A 50 -1.36 10.90 11.65
N LYS A 51 -0.83 11.11 12.86
CA LYS A 51 -1.21 12.22 13.74
C LYS A 51 0.00 13.11 13.97
N GLY A 52 -0.03 14.32 13.41
CA GLY A 52 1.15 15.16 13.33
C GLY A 52 2.24 14.47 12.50
N ARG A 53 3.46 14.31 13.03
CA ARG A 53 4.60 13.78 12.26
C ARG A 53 4.78 12.26 12.30
N ARG A 54 3.86 11.50 12.90
CA ARG A 54 4.02 10.05 13.05
C ARG A 54 2.72 9.29 12.92
N SER A 55 2.79 8.09 12.36
CA SER A 55 1.69 7.14 12.40
C SER A 55 1.39 6.68 13.84
N GLN A 56 0.11 6.50 14.13
CA GLN A 56 -0.35 5.86 15.36
C GLN A 56 -0.16 4.34 15.32
N ILE A 57 0.00 3.74 14.14
CA ILE A 57 0.32 2.32 14.01
C ILE A 57 1.75 2.10 14.50
N ILE A 58 1.92 1.13 15.39
CA ILE A 58 3.20 0.77 16.00
C ILE A 58 3.79 -0.50 15.39
N ASP A 59 2.96 -1.32 14.75
CA ASP A 59 3.41 -2.53 14.08
C ASP A 59 4.23 -2.16 12.84
N LYS A 60 5.42 -2.75 12.74
CA LYS A 60 6.34 -2.55 11.62
C LYS A 60 5.89 -3.31 10.37
N SER A 61 5.13 -4.40 10.54
CA SER A 61 4.61 -5.21 9.42
C SER A 61 3.66 -4.42 8.50
N PHE A 62 3.03 -3.37 9.06
CA PHE A 62 2.15 -2.46 8.34
C PHE A 62 2.88 -1.57 7.31
N PHE A 63 4.18 -1.33 7.49
CA PHE A 63 4.92 -0.39 6.64
C PHE A 63 5.81 -1.14 5.67
N PHE A 64 5.85 -0.68 4.41
CA PHE A 64 6.83 -1.14 3.44
C PHE A 64 8.22 -0.59 3.76
N PHE A 65 8.30 0.66 4.23
CA PHE A 65 9.54 1.28 4.68
C PHE A 65 9.79 1.01 6.17
N PHE A 66 11.03 0.67 6.54
CA PHE A 66 11.37 0.31 7.92
C PHE A 66 11.16 1.46 8.94
N LEU A 67 11.17 2.72 8.47
CA LEU A 67 10.80 3.91 9.24
C LEU A 67 9.53 4.59 8.70
N GLY A 68 8.68 3.87 7.95
CA GLY A 68 7.47 4.42 7.32
C GLY A 68 6.51 5.07 8.31
N ARG A 69 6.54 4.60 9.57
CA ARG A 69 5.85 5.22 10.71
C ARG A 69 6.20 6.71 10.92
N PHE A 70 7.41 7.11 10.58
CA PHE A 70 7.94 8.46 10.80
C PHE A 70 8.10 9.26 9.51
N ASP A 71 7.94 8.61 8.36
CA ASP A 71 8.20 9.19 7.06
C ASP A 71 7.13 8.72 6.04
N ALA A 72 6.09 9.54 5.90
CA ALA A 72 5.00 9.28 4.96
C ALA A 72 5.46 9.38 3.49
N GLN A 73 6.53 10.12 3.22
CA GLN A 73 7.11 10.26 1.88
C GLN A 73 7.85 8.98 1.50
N ALA A 74 8.77 8.53 2.36
CA ALA A 74 9.50 7.29 2.12
C ALA A 74 8.55 6.07 2.08
N GLU A 75 7.48 6.07 2.87
CA GLU A 75 6.45 5.03 2.80
C GLU A 75 5.67 5.04 1.47
N LEU A 76 5.39 6.22 0.92
CA LEU A 76 4.72 6.36 -0.37
C LEU A 76 5.59 5.79 -1.50
N GLU A 77 6.86 6.17 -1.52
CA GLU A 77 7.84 5.68 -2.49
C GLU A 77 8.02 4.16 -2.36
N ALA A 78 8.13 3.64 -1.13
CA ALA A 78 8.20 2.20 -0.89
C ALA A 78 6.92 1.46 -1.34
N THR A 79 5.75 2.09 -1.21
CA THR A 79 4.49 1.53 -1.70
C THR A 79 4.46 1.47 -3.22
N ILE A 80 4.92 2.51 -3.91
CA ILE A 80 5.01 2.53 -5.39
C ILE A 80 6.02 1.48 -5.86
N ASN A 81 7.20 1.43 -5.24
CA ASN A 81 8.22 0.41 -5.50
C ASN A 81 7.67 -1.02 -5.36
N ALA A 82 6.92 -1.28 -4.29
CA ALA A 82 6.29 -2.59 -4.06
C ALA A 82 5.30 -2.97 -5.17
N TYR A 83 4.58 -2.00 -5.76
CA TYR A 83 3.68 -2.24 -6.89
C TYR A 83 4.40 -2.83 -8.11
N PHE A 84 5.58 -2.29 -8.41
CA PHE A 84 6.40 -2.73 -9.54
C PHE A 84 7.29 -3.93 -9.22
N GLY A 85 7.18 -4.50 -8.01
CA GLY A 85 8.08 -5.56 -7.55
C GLY A 85 9.52 -5.08 -7.29
N GLU A 86 9.73 -3.76 -7.24
CA GLU A 86 11.03 -3.09 -7.12
C GLU A 86 11.32 -2.72 -5.66
N GLY A 87 11.22 -3.68 -4.76
CA GLY A 87 11.42 -3.46 -3.33
C GLY A 87 10.69 -4.52 -2.54
N LEU A 88 11.42 -5.29 -1.75
CA LEU A 88 10.79 -6.30 -0.90
C LEU A 88 10.28 -5.62 0.39
N PRO A 89 9.05 -5.92 0.82
CA PRO A 89 8.59 -5.54 2.14
C PRO A 89 9.58 -6.08 3.17
N VAL A 90 10.09 -5.21 4.05
CA VAL A 90 11.04 -5.64 5.09
C VAL A 90 10.38 -6.63 6.07
N PHE A 91 9.05 -6.57 6.20
CA PHE A 91 8.29 -7.27 7.24
C PHE A 91 6.97 -7.92 6.77
N SER A 92 6.75 -8.13 5.47
CA SER A 92 5.51 -8.79 5.02
C SER A 92 5.56 -10.29 5.32
N GLU A 93 4.66 -10.75 6.17
CA GLU A 93 4.36 -12.17 6.39
C GLU A 93 3.64 -12.79 5.19
N HIS A 94 3.22 -11.98 4.22
CA HIS A 94 2.41 -12.34 3.07
C HIS A 94 3.22 -12.32 1.77
N LYS A 95 4.40 -12.95 1.78
CA LYS A 95 5.33 -12.96 0.62
C LYS A 95 4.71 -13.51 -0.67
N ASP A 96 3.71 -14.38 -0.54
CA ASP A 96 3.04 -15.03 -1.67
C ASP A 96 1.69 -14.39 -2.03
N GLN A 97 1.32 -13.27 -1.40
CA GLN A 97 0.06 -12.58 -1.68
C GLN A 97 0.30 -11.32 -2.51
N ASN A 98 -0.60 -11.06 -3.44
CA ASN A 98 -0.60 -9.82 -4.21
C ASN A 98 -0.73 -8.62 -3.25
N ILE A 99 0.23 -7.69 -3.34
CA ILE A 99 0.31 -6.47 -2.53
C ILE A 99 -0.94 -5.60 -2.62
N VAL A 100 -1.65 -5.64 -3.75
CA VAL A 100 -2.95 -4.97 -3.93
C VAL A 100 -4.02 -5.58 -3.01
N CYS A 101 -3.98 -6.89 -2.76
CA CYS A 101 -4.91 -7.56 -1.84
C CYS A 101 -4.62 -7.20 -0.37
N ILE A 102 -3.35 -6.97 -0.02
CA ILE A 102 -2.93 -6.65 1.36
C ILE A 102 -3.27 -5.20 1.69
N TYR A 103 -3.04 -4.28 0.77
CA TYR A 103 -3.27 -2.84 0.97
C TYR A 103 -4.21 -2.24 -0.09
N PRO A 104 -5.46 -2.72 -0.21
CA PRO A 104 -6.37 -2.32 -1.28
C PRO A 104 -6.62 -0.81 -1.28
N ALA A 105 -6.81 -0.20 -0.09
CA ALA A 105 -7.02 1.24 0.01
C ALA A 105 -5.85 2.08 -0.50
N ARG A 106 -4.60 1.63 -0.30
CA ARG A 106 -3.41 2.34 -0.80
C ARG A 106 -3.37 2.31 -2.32
N TYR A 107 -3.56 1.14 -2.91
CA TYR A 107 -3.42 0.96 -4.35
C TYR A 107 -4.62 1.47 -5.14
N THR A 108 -5.85 1.39 -4.60
CA THR A 108 -7.00 2.07 -5.21
C THR A 108 -6.77 3.57 -5.29
N TRP A 109 -6.34 4.20 -4.20
CA TRP A 109 -6.07 5.63 -4.19
C TRP A 109 -4.87 6.01 -5.06
N LEU A 110 -3.78 5.24 -5.03
CA LEU A 110 -2.64 5.48 -5.92
C LEU A 110 -3.04 5.39 -7.39
N ASN A 111 -3.86 4.41 -7.75
CA ASN A 111 -4.37 4.28 -9.11
C ASN A 111 -5.20 5.51 -9.53
N GLU A 112 -6.08 6.01 -8.65
CA GLU A 112 -6.84 7.24 -8.92
C GLU A 112 -5.94 8.47 -9.18
N LYS A 113 -4.77 8.54 -8.54
CA LYS A 113 -3.84 9.67 -8.67
C LYS A 113 -2.85 9.51 -9.81
N LEU A 114 -2.38 8.30 -10.05
CA LEU A 114 -1.23 8.03 -10.90
C LEU A 114 -1.57 7.28 -12.19
N ASP A 115 -2.75 6.66 -12.28
CA ASP A 115 -3.15 5.75 -13.36
C ASP A 115 -2.16 4.59 -13.47
N LEU A 116 -2.22 3.69 -12.48
CA LEU A 116 -1.25 2.61 -12.35
C LEU A 116 -1.48 1.56 -13.46
N PRO A 117 -0.40 1.07 -14.10
CA PRO A 117 -0.53 0.14 -15.21
C PRO A 117 -1.07 -1.19 -14.71
N ASP A 118 -1.97 -1.78 -15.49
CA ASP A 118 -2.62 -3.07 -15.20
C ASP A 118 -3.30 -3.15 -13.81
N PHE A 119 -3.64 -2.02 -13.21
CA PHE A 119 -4.28 -2.00 -11.90
C PHE A 119 -5.71 -2.53 -11.99
N HIS A 120 -5.97 -3.59 -11.22
CA HIS A 120 -7.30 -4.10 -10.97
C HIS A 120 -7.31 -4.86 -9.64
N ILE A 121 -8.43 -4.80 -8.92
CA ILE A 121 -8.66 -5.66 -7.75
C ILE A 121 -9.40 -6.89 -8.24
N ASP A 122 -8.69 -7.98 -8.43
CA ASP A 122 -9.31 -9.28 -8.71
C ASP A 122 -9.68 -9.98 -7.40
N THR A 123 -10.96 -9.91 -7.06
CA THR A 123 -11.50 -10.57 -5.85
C THR A 123 -11.30 -12.08 -5.86
N GLN A 124 -11.18 -12.72 -7.03
CA GLN A 124 -10.91 -14.17 -7.11
C GLN A 124 -9.49 -14.52 -6.68
N ASN A 125 -8.54 -13.62 -6.98
CA ASN A 125 -7.14 -13.76 -6.59
C ASN A 125 -6.79 -13.05 -5.26
N CYS A 126 -7.79 -12.47 -4.59
CA CYS A 126 -7.69 -11.89 -3.25
C CYS A 126 -8.66 -12.58 -2.27
N PRO A 127 -8.46 -13.88 -1.94
CA PRO A 127 -9.42 -14.65 -1.16
C PRO A 127 -9.68 -14.06 0.23
N ILE A 128 -8.64 -13.59 0.93
CA ILE A 128 -8.78 -12.96 2.26
C ILE A 128 -9.62 -11.67 2.17
N LEU A 129 -9.35 -10.83 1.15
CA LEU A 129 -10.11 -9.61 0.94
C LEU A 129 -11.57 -9.92 0.57
N SER A 130 -11.80 -10.90 -0.29
CA SER A 130 -13.13 -11.34 -0.69
C SER A 130 -13.92 -11.88 0.51
N GLU A 131 -13.30 -12.72 1.34
CA GLU A 131 -13.91 -13.28 2.55
C GLU A 131 -14.19 -12.21 3.61
N TRP A 132 -13.33 -11.20 3.73
CA TRP A 132 -13.56 -10.12 4.68
C TRP A 132 -14.69 -9.18 4.22
N THR A 133 -14.70 -8.83 2.93
CA THR A 133 -15.64 -7.85 2.39
C THR A 133 -17.06 -8.40 2.25
N ARG A 134 -17.23 -9.65 1.78
CA ARG A 134 -18.52 -10.33 1.50
C ARG A 134 -19.58 -9.42 0.84
N LEU A 135 -19.16 -8.40 0.09
CA LEU A 135 -20.06 -7.33 -0.39
C LEU A 135 -21.20 -7.89 -1.26
N ASN A 136 -20.92 -8.93 -2.03
CA ASN A 136 -21.90 -9.59 -2.92
C ASN A 136 -22.95 -10.42 -2.16
N GLU A 137 -22.64 -10.77 -0.90
CA GLU A 137 -23.52 -11.49 -0.01
C GLU A 137 -24.35 -10.54 0.86
N ILE A 138 -23.98 -9.26 0.97
CA ILE A 138 -24.74 -8.28 1.74
C ILE A 138 -26.11 -8.06 1.06
N ASP A 139 -27.15 -8.29 1.84
CA ASP A 139 -28.56 -8.11 1.46
C ASP A 139 -29.12 -6.80 2.04
N ALA A 140 -28.66 -6.40 3.23
CA ALA A 140 -29.07 -5.15 3.87
C ALA A 140 -27.97 -4.56 4.76
N ILE A 141 -27.96 -3.24 4.89
CA ILE A 141 -27.10 -2.49 5.82
C ILE A 141 -28.00 -1.70 6.77
N SER A 142 -27.84 -1.92 8.07
CA SER A 142 -28.56 -1.22 9.12
C SER A 142 -27.59 -0.45 10.00
N ILE A 143 -27.95 0.77 10.38
CA ILE A 143 -27.23 1.56 11.38
C ILE A 143 -28.10 1.70 12.61
N PHE A 144 -27.65 1.16 13.74
CA PHE A 144 -28.36 1.25 15.01
C PHE A 144 -27.77 2.39 15.81
N TYR A 145 -28.61 3.39 16.11
CA TYR A 145 -28.23 4.46 17.01
C TYR A 145 -28.66 4.14 18.45
N VAL A 146 -27.75 3.72 19.32
CA VAL A 146 -28.06 3.58 20.76
C VAL A 146 -27.99 4.97 21.36
N SER A 147 -29.01 5.46 22.07
CA SER A 147 -28.90 6.75 22.79
C SER A 147 -28.94 6.47 24.29
N GLY A 148 -27.84 6.75 24.99
CA GLY A 148 -27.70 6.56 26.43
C GLY A 148 -27.11 7.82 27.08
N TYR A 149 -27.57 8.10 28.30
CA TYR A 149 -27.27 9.28 29.14
C TYR A 149 -26.05 10.13 28.73
N LEU A 150 -26.34 11.37 28.30
CA LEU A 150 -25.41 12.44 27.90
C LEU A 150 -24.46 12.93 29.02
N SER A 151 -24.52 12.35 30.21
CA SER A 151 -23.76 12.81 31.37
C SER A 151 -22.33 12.26 31.45
N ASN A 152 -21.94 11.32 30.59
CA ASN A 152 -20.57 10.81 30.56
C ASN A 152 -20.04 10.61 29.11
N PRO A 153 -19.09 11.42 28.62
CA PRO A 153 -18.68 11.46 27.22
C PRO A 153 -18.00 10.17 26.70
N GLU A 154 -17.42 9.34 27.56
CA GLU A 154 -16.85 8.03 27.16
C GLU A 154 -17.95 7.00 26.81
N SER A 155 -19.16 7.15 27.34
CA SER A 155 -20.29 6.26 27.08
C SER A 155 -21.06 6.61 25.79
N SER A 156 -20.90 7.83 25.27
CA SER A 156 -21.63 8.32 24.08
C SER A 156 -21.06 7.82 22.75
N PHE A 157 -19.89 7.19 22.76
CA PHE A 157 -19.25 6.66 21.54
C PHE A 157 -19.76 5.26 21.13
N CYS A 158 -20.46 4.54 22.02
CA CYS A 158 -21.11 3.25 21.70
C CYS A 158 -22.51 3.43 21.08
N HIS A 159 -22.68 4.46 20.28
CA HIS A 159 -24.00 4.88 19.84
C HIS A 159 -24.27 4.64 18.36
N ALA A 160 -23.34 4.18 17.53
CA ALA A 160 -23.64 3.80 16.15
C ALA A 160 -23.05 2.42 15.84
N ILE A 161 -23.91 1.40 15.73
CA ILE A 161 -23.53 0.05 15.33
C ILE A 161 -23.92 -0.13 13.86
N LEU A 162 -22.95 -0.41 13.00
CA LEU A 162 -23.20 -0.81 11.62
C LEU A 162 -23.38 -2.33 11.58
N ASN A 163 -24.54 -2.78 11.13
CA ASN A 163 -24.86 -4.18 10.91
C ASN A 163 -25.00 -4.43 9.40
N MET A 164 -24.29 -5.43 8.89
CA MET A 164 -24.35 -5.85 7.49
C MET A 164 -24.93 -7.26 7.46
N LYS A 165 -26.17 -7.39 6.99
CA LYS A 165 -26.88 -8.68 6.89
C LYS A 165 -26.48 -9.35 5.59
N THR A 166 -26.11 -10.63 5.65
CA THR A 166 -25.82 -11.43 4.46
C THR A 166 -27.01 -12.31 4.06
N LYS A 167 -27.04 -12.75 2.80
CA LYS A 167 -28.07 -13.65 2.26
C LYS A 167 -28.03 -14.99 3.00
N GLY A 168 -29.12 -15.33 3.69
CA GLY A 168 -29.29 -16.62 4.38
C GLY A 168 -29.17 -16.56 5.91
N GLU A 169 -28.85 -15.41 6.51
CA GLU A 169 -28.95 -15.22 7.96
C GLU A 169 -30.39 -14.82 8.35
N GLU A 170 -31.04 -15.64 9.21
CA GLU A 170 -32.31 -15.28 9.85
C GLU A 170 -32.11 -14.17 10.89
N GLU A 171 -33.01 -13.19 10.91
CA GLU A 171 -33.01 -12.15 11.95
C GLU A 171 -33.27 -12.76 13.33
N LYS A 172 -32.23 -12.84 14.16
CA LYS A 172 -32.38 -12.98 15.62
C LYS A 172 -31.86 -11.74 16.32
N PHE A 173 -32.68 -10.70 16.32
CA PHE A 173 -32.55 -9.63 17.30
C PHE A 173 -33.48 -9.96 18.47
N HIS A 174 -32.94 -10.63 19.48
CA HIS A 174 -33.54 -10.68 20.81
C HIS A 174 -33.12 -9.41 21.54
N LEU A 175 -34.02 -8.42 21.61
CA LEU A 175 -33.95 -7.33 22.59
C LEU A 175 -34.53 -7.81 23.92
#